data_AF-A0A7W1F0X2-F1
#
_entry.id   AF-A0A7W1F0X2-F1
#
_cell.length_a   1.000
_cell.length_b   1.000
_cell.length_c   1.000
_cell.angle_alpha   90.00
_cell.angle_beta   90.00
_cell.angle_gamma   90.00
#
_symmetry.space_group_name_H-M   'P 1'
#
loop_
_entity.id
_entity.type
_entity.pdbx_description
1 polymer ?
#
loop_
_entity_poly.entity_id
_entity_poly.type
_entity_poly.pdbx_seq_one_letter_code
_entity_poly.pdbx_strand_id
1 'polypeptide(L)'
;MPTIQFFLQHCAPALLPLAFSGLAFAAELSGSTMGRKPLMRDFMGINFHTFQVEDPALYAQAVKLARDYHPYAWDIQGDTSVDPPFPSTRQKIKGDTETIDWSQIYGGWVNEGMRVDACLTAFDWVRDHEGFKDFPKDVERYGKVFAQTFGPGGPHPVVEAVEMENEPGSWPTDRYVELFTALATGIRAGNPKMKIATCTMSAETPDQWEKPIQAIEGLEALYDVINMHTYSFAKGGGWPGFERTYPEAPGIRYLQTVDAMLAYRQAHPAMHDKELWVTEFGYDAATPEALKTADPKWIPSTDQQQAQWLVRSFLLFAERDINRAYLYWFDDKDGNSFHGASGITRNGTPKPAFYAVRHLQTALGAYRFDKVVTAQVGEVYAYQFVNDDKHVAWAIWSPTSGKETSKRVIPGAPGKPARAERMAIADGKPEAVVCQVTPAGLDVNVGEDPVFVFFAAKK
;
A
#
# COMPACT_ATOMS: atom_id res chain seq x y z
N MET A 1 -61.46 24.45 8.93
CA MET A 1 -61.35 25.31 7.74
C MET A 1 -59.89 25.74 7.61
N PRO A 2 -59.23 25.48 6.47
CA PRO A 2 -59.33 24.27 5.65
C PRO A 2 -57.91 23.63 5.49
N THR A 3 -57.71 22.31 5.60
CA THR A 3 -57.98 21.25 4.59
C THR A 3 -57.69 21.64 3.15
N ILE A 4 -56.57 21.16 2.57
CA ILE A 4 -56.54 20.75 1.16
C ILE A 4 -55.75 19.43 1.07
N GLN A 5 -56.41 18.49 0.43
CA GLN A 5 -56.09 17.09 0.16
C GLN A 5 -56.05 16.95 -1.38
N PHE A 6 -55.46 15.86 -1.88
CA PHE A 6 -55.43 15.37 -3.28
C PHE A 6 -54.37 15.99 -4.21
N PHE A 7 -53.67 15.26 -5.10
CA PHE A 7 -54.06 14.07 -5.87
C PHE A 7 -52.89 13.07 -6.07
N LEU A 8 -53.21 11.78 -5.97
CA LEU A 8 -52.50 10.66 -6.59
C LEU A 8 -52.77 10.65 -8.09
N GLN A 9 -51.74 10.62 -8.93
CA GLN A 9 -51.86 10.17 -10.31
C GLN A 9 -50.59 9.45 -10.80
N HIS A 10 -50.73 8.13 -10.83
CA HIS A 10 -50.15 7.15 -11.76
C HIS A 10 -49.31 7.69 -12.92
N CYS A 11 -48.03 7.30 -12.93
CA CYS A 11 -47.32 6.92 -14.15
C CYS A 11 -46.30 5.83 -13.81
N ALA A 12 -46.62 4.60 -14.20
CA ALA A 12 -45.66 3.51 -14.26
C ALA A 12 -44.68 3.75 -15.42
N PRO A 13 -43.38 3.49 -15.28
CA PRO A 13 -42.53 3.20 -16.40
C PRO A 13 -42.46 1.68 -16.61
N ALA A 14 -42.74 1.29 -17.84
CA ALA A 14 -42.70 -0.08 -18.32
C ALA A 14 -41.34 -0.74 -18.08
N LEU A 15 -41.38 -1.95 -17.53
CA LEU A 15 -40.30 -2.93 -17.56
C LEU A 15 -40.07 -3.36 -19.02
N LEU A 16 -38.90 -3.02 -19.56
CA LEU A 16 -38.34 -3.65 -20.75
C LEU A 16 -37.09 -4.44 -20.30
N PRO A 17 -37.02 -5.76 -20.56
CA PRO A 17 -35.84 -6.54 -20.23
C PRO A 17 -34.76 -6.25 -21.27
N LEU A 18 -33.82 -5.38 -20.94
CA LEU A 18 -32.56 -5.27 -21.68
C LEU A 18 -31.69 -6.46 -21.29
N ALA A 19 -31.67 -7.46 -22.17
CA ALA A 19 -30.70 -8.53 -22.15
C ALA A 19 -29.29 -7.94 -22.25
N PHE A 20 -28.60 -7.82 -21.11
CA PHE A 20 -27.17 -7.58 -21.08
C PHE A 20 -26.48 -8.87 -21.53
N SER A 21 -26.22 -8.96 -22.84
CA SER A 21 -25.23 -9.87 -23.38
C SER A 21 -23.87 -9.43 -22.84
N GLY A 22 -23.24 -10.32 -22.07
CA GLY A 22 -21.90 -10.12 -21.53
C GLY A 22 -20.89 -9.95 -22.66
N LEU A 23 -20.44 -8.71 -22.85
CA LEU A 23 -19.20 -8.43 -23.56
C LEU A 23 -18.13 -8.23 -22.49
N ALA A 24 -17.34 -9.27 -22.27
CA ALA A 24 -16.08 -9.18 -21.57
C ALA A 24 -15.17 -8.22 -22.35
N PHE A 25 -15.03 -6.99 -21.87
CA PHE A 25 -13.95 -6.11 -22.32
C PHE A 25 -12.65 -6.65 -21.72
N ALA A 26 -11.98 -7.53 -22.47
CA ALA A 26 -10.55 -7.70 -22.32
C ALA A 26 -9.90 -6.45 -22.93
N ALA A 27 -9.71 -5.41 -22.11
CA ALA A 27 -8.86 -4.30 -22.49
C ALA A 27 -7.40 -4.81 -22.48
N GLU A 28 -6.83 -5.02 -23.66
CA GLU A 28 -5.39 -5.16 -23.83
C GLU A 28 -4.75 -3.81 -23.48
N LEU A 29 -4.41 -3.61 -22.20
CA LEU A 29 -3.41 -2.63 -21.77
C LEU A 29 -2.04 -3.12 -22.23
N SER A 30 -1.79 -3.03 -23.54
CA SER A 30 -0.50 -3.33 -24.13
C SER A 30 0.43 -2.12 -23.98
N GLY A 31 1.56 -2.35 -23.31
CA GLY A 31 2.74 -1.51 -23.36
C GLY A 31 2.85 -0.41 -22.30
N SER A 32 3.18 -0.80 -21.05
CA SER A 32 3.86 0.12 -20.15
C SER A 32 5.28 0.38 -20.68
N THR A 33 5.64 1.66 -20.83
CA THR A 33 6.97 2.13 -21.21
C THR A 33 7.96 2.13 -20.05
N MET A 34 7.58 1.65 -18.87
CA MET A 34 8.47 1.52 -17.73
C MET A 34 9.08 0.11 -17.67
N GLY A 35 10.28 0.03 -17.09
CA GLY A 35 11.11 -1.17 -17.06
C GLY A 35 10.42 -2.42 -16.50
N ARG A 36 11.15 -3.55 -16.58
CA ARG A 36 10.75 -4.86 -16.04
C ARG A 36 10.07 -4.74 -14.66
N LYS A 37 8.89 -5.35 -14.48
CA LYS A 37 8.11 -5.40 -13.21
C LYS A 37 9.02 -5.61 -12.00
N PRO A 38 8.76 -4.95 -10.84
CA PRO A 38 9.63 -5.09 -9.67
C PRO A 38 9.65 -6.54 -9.16
N LEU A 39 10.75 -6.92 -8.52
CA LEU A 39 10.76 -8.14 -7.71
C LEU A 39 9.81 -7.95 -6.53
N MET A 40 9.14 -9.00 -6.06
CA MET A 40 8.24 -8.90 -4.91
C MET A 40 8.95 -8.35 -3.67
N ARG A 41 10.22 -8.70 -3.46
CA ARG A 41 11.01 -8.14 -2.35
C ARG A 41 11.23 -6.63 -2.44
N ASP A 42 11.27 -6.09 -3.66
CA ASP A 42 11.48 -4.66 -3.94
C ASP A 42 10.15 -3.92 -4.15
N PHE A 43 9.04 -4.62 -3.92
CA PHE A 43 7.66 -4.18 -4.12
C PHE A 43 6.87 -4.11 -2.81
N MET A 44 7.08 -5.09 -1.93
CA MET A 44 6.36 -5.24 -0.67
C MET A 44 6.99 -4.37 0.43
N GLY A 45 6.19 -3.45 0.96
CA GLY A 45 6.56 -2.56 2.06
C GLY A 45 5.59 -2.58 3.23
N ILE A 46 5.97 -1.87 4.29
CA ILE A 46 5.21 -1.70 5.51
C ILE A 46 5.33 -0.28 6.03
N ASN A 47 4.27 0.20 6.67
CA ASN A 47 4.25 1.47 7.39
C ASN A 47 4.76 1.27 8.84
N PHE A 48 5.71 2.10 9.25
CA PHE A 48 6.41 2.14 10.53
C PHE A 48 6.16 3.47 11.27
N HIS A 49 6.48 3.48 12.58
CA HIS A 49 6.38 4.67 13.42
C HIS A 49 7.64 4.93 14.25
N THR A 50 8.61 5.60 13.67
CA THR A 50 9.74 6.22 14.36
C THR A 50 10.46 5.20 15.28
N PHE A 51 10.74 5.58 16.52
CA PHE A 51 11.38 4.72 17.53
C PHE A 51 10.47 3.60 18.09
N GLN A 52 9.19 3.52 17.71
CA GLN A 52 8.30 2.43 18.18
C GLN A 52 8.63 1.09 17.54
N VAL A 53 9.44 1.08 16.49
CA VAL A 53 9.93 -0.14 15.84
C VAL A 53 11.15 -0.65 16.62
N GLU A 54 10.89 -1.37 17.71
CA GLU A 54 11.93 -1.88 18.62
C GLU A 54 12.71 -3.06 18.02
N ASP A 55 12.07 -3.88 17.16
CA ASP A 55 12.68 -5.05 16.52
C ASP A 55 12.50 -5.00 14.98
N PRO A 56 13.36 -4.24 14.26
CA PRO A 56 13.30 -4.20 12.80
C PRO A 56 13.64 -5.55 12.14
N ALA A 57 14.42 -6.40 12.81
CA ALA A 57 14.80 -7.71 12.28
C ALA A 57 13.59 -8.65 12.15
N LEU A 58 12.61 -8.53 13.05
CA LEU A 58 11.33 -9.23 12.94
C LEU A 58 10.62 -8.89 11.63
N TYR A 59 10.40 -7.60 11.36
CA TYR A 59 9.65 -7.14 10.19
C TYR A 59 10.41 -7.31 8.88
N ALA A 60 11.75 -7.27 8.91
CA ALA A 60 12.61 -7.54 7.76
C ALA A 60 12.46 -8.98 7.21
N GLN A 61 11.87 -9.90 7.98
CA GLN A 61 11.48 -11.23 7.48
C GLN A 61 10.27 -11.16 6.53
N ALA A 62 9.38 -10.19 6.73
CA ALA A 62 8.13 -10.04 6.00
C ALA A 62 8.22 -9.10 4.80
N VAL A 63 8.99 -8.02 4.90
CA VAL A 63 9.11 -7.01 3.83
C VAL A 63 10.53 -6.43 3.81
N LYS A 64 10.88 -5.71 2.74
CA LYS A 64 12.19 -5.02 2.60
C LYS A 64 12.07 -3.52 2.34
N LEU A 65 10.87 -2.97 2.31
CA LEU A 65 10.63 -1.53 2.24
C LEU A 65 9.96 -1.09 3.54
N ALA A 66 10.46 -0.01 4.15
CA ALA A 66 9.90 0.62 5.32
C ALA A 66 9.53 2.06 4.97
N ARG A 67 8.24 2.39 5.09
CA ARG A 67 7.76 3.77 5.04
C ARG A 67 7.55 4.26 6.47
N ASP A 68 8.10 5.40 6.83
CA ASP A 68 7.98 5.95 8.18
C ASP A 68 7.30 7.30 8.20
N TYR A 69 6.43 7.53 9.18
CA TYR A 69 5.91 8.86 9.48
C TYR A 69 6.98 9.66 10.22
N HIS A 70 7.65 10.55 9.48
CA HIS A 70 8.72 11.42 9.95
C HIS A 70 8.16 12.79 10.35
N PRO A 71 7.99 13.07 11.65
CA PRO A 71 7.35 14.30 12.13
C PRO A 71 8.30 15.50 11.99
N TYR A 72 8.07 16.35 10.98
CA TYR A 72 8.82 17.59 10.75
C TYR A 72 8.95 18.47 12.01
N ALA A 73 7.88 18.53 12.81
CA ALA A 73 7.82 19.27 14.06
C ALA A 73 8.93 18.89 15.07
N TRP A 74 9.43 17.65 15.01
CA TRP A 74 10.50 17.20 15.91
C TRP A 74 11.85 17.82 15.55
N ASP A 75 12.08 18.13 14.29
CA ASP A 75 13.37 18.63 13.80
C ASP A 75 13.51 20.14 13.97
N ILE A 76 12.39 20.86 13.93
CA ILE A 76 12.37 22.33 13.99
C ILE A 76 11.98 22.88 15.36
N GLN A 77 11.13 22.19 16.15
CA GLN A 77 10.63 22.67 17.45
C GLN A 77 10.19 24.16 17.44
N GLY A 78 9.59 24.61 16.34
CA GLY A 78 9.06 25.96 16.19
C GLY A 78 10.03 27.03 15.68
N ASP A 79 11.33 26.76 15.51
CA ASP A 79 12.23 27.68 14.78
C ASP A 79 12.52 27.18 13.36
N THR A 80 11.76 27.72 12.42
CA THR A 80 11.78 27.37 10.99
C THR A 80 12.93 28.04 10.23
N SER A 81 13.58 29.04 10.82
CA SER A 81 14.56 29.89 10.11
C SER A 81 16.00 29.40 10.14
N VAL A 82 16.25 28.29 10.84
CA VAL A 82 17.58 27.73 11.07
C VAL A 82 17.65 26.33 10.48
N ASP A 83 18.86 25.89 10.15
CA ASP A 83 19.06 24.52 9.69
C ASP A 83 18.60 23.53 10.79
N PRO A 84 17.92 22.43 10.42
CA PRO A 84 17.65 21.34 11.35
C PRO A 84 18.97 20.73 11.83
N PRO A 85 19.09 20.29 13.10
CA PRO A 85 20.35 19.84 13.67
C PRO A 85 20.67 18.38 13.31
N PHE A 86 20.33 17.97 12.08
CA PHE A 86 20.48 16.59 11.63
C PHE A 86 21.92 16.07 11.81
N PRO A 87 22.09 14.77 12.15
CA PRO A 87 21.07 13.71 12.09
C PRO A 87 20.11 13.67 13.30
N SER A 88 20.37 14.48 14.34
CA SER A 88 19.51 14.55 15.51
C SER A 88 18.32 15.50 15.32
N THR A 89 17.26 15.26 16.08
CA THR A 89 16.10 16.16 16.18
C THR A 89 16.34 17.26 17.20
N ARG A 90 15.47 18.28 17.23
CA ARG A 90 15.41 19.23 18.37
C ARG A 90 14.53 18.71 19.50
N GLN A 91 13.56 17.84 19.17
CA GLN A 91 12.68 17.19 20.14
C GLN A 91 13.48 16.28 21.07
N LYS A 92 13.13 16.35 22.36
CA LYS A 92 13.60 15.39 23.37
C LYS A 92 12.46 14.47 23.77
N ILE A 93 12.74 13.20 24.03
CA ILE A 93 11.74 12.30 24.58
C ILE A 93 11.53 12.66 26.05
N LYS A 94 10.27 12.64 26.51
CA LYS A 94 9.88 13.12 27.85
C LYS A 94 10.55 12.29 28.95
N GLY A 95 11.63 12.82 29.52
CA GLY A 95 12.41 12.18 30.59
C GLY A 95 13.90 12.02 30.27
N ASP A 96 14.27 12.05 28.99
CA ASP A 96 15.66 11.94 28.53
C ASP A 96 16.27 13.30 28.21
N THR A 97 17.54 13.46 28.57
CA THR A 97 18.34 14.61 28.15
C THR A 97 18.71 14.57 26.66
N GLU A 98 18.48 13.43 26.02
CA GLU A 98 18.93 13.08 24.67
C GLU A 98 17.87 13.37 23.60
N THR A 99 18.35 13.79 22.43
CA THR A 99 17.56 14.00 21.22
C THR A 99 17.44 12.70 20.44
N ILE A 100 16.41 12.59 19.62
CA ILE A 100 16.24 11.43 18.72
C ILE A 100 17.24 11.56 17.57
N ASP A 101 17.89 10.47 17.16
CA ASP A 101 18.81 10.44 16.03
C ASP A 101 18.21 9.59 14.89
N TRP A 102 17.80 10.26 13.81
CA TRP A 102 17.20 9.58 12.65
C TRP A 102 18.17 8.64 11.96
N SER A 103 19.48 8.93 11.99
CA SER A 103 20.48 8.04 11.39
C SER A 103 20.63 6.73 12.17
N GLN A 104 20.36 6.75 13.48
CA GLN A 104 20.33 5.53 14.29
C GLN A 104 19.06 4.72 14.05
N ILE A 105 17.89 5.37 14.02
CA ILE A 105 16.60 4.70 13.75
C ILE A 105 16.63 4.05 12.37
N TYR A 106 16.80 4.87 11.32
CA TYR A 106 16.78 4.38 9.94
C TYR A 106 18.00 3.52 9.61
N GLY A 107 19.16 3.83 10.18
CA GLY A 107 20.34 2.98 10.07
C GLY A 107 20.13 1.58 10.65
N GLY A 108 19.40 1.46 11.76
CA GLY A 108 19.01 0.17 12.33
C GLY A 108 18.19 -0.67 11.35
N TRP A 109 17.25 -0.05 10.62
CA TRP A 109 16.43 -0.75 9.64
C TRP A 109 17.21 -1.11 8.37
N VAL A 110 18.09 -0.21 7.91
CA VAL A 110 18.99 -0.45 6.78
C VAL A 110 19.94 -1.61 7.08
N ASN A 111 20.43 -1.75 8.32
CA ASN A 111 21.28 -2.86 8.74
C ASN A 111 20.58 -4.23 8.64
N GLU A 112 19.25 -4.27 8.78
CA GLU A 112 18.42 -5.47 8.57
C GLU A 112 18.06 -5.70 7.08
N GLY A 113 18.64 -4.89 6.19
CA GLY A 113 18.48 -4.98 4.75
C GLY A 113 17.19 -4.35 4.24
N MET A 114 16.58 -3.43 4.99
CA MET A 114 15.44 -2.65 4.54
C MET A 114 15.88 -1.39 3.79
N ARG A 115 15.01 -0.88 2.92
CA ARG A 115 15.13 0.44 2.29
C ARG A 115 14.07 1.35 2.90
N VAL A 116 14.43 2.60 3.18
CA VAL A 116 13.60 3.51 3.96
C VAL A 116 13.09 4.64 3.09
N ASP A 117 11.79 4.89 3.18
CA ASP A 117 11.12 6.05 2.61
C ASP A 117 10.52 6.87 3.76
N ALA A 118 10.91 8.15 3.86
CA ALA A 118 10.45 9.04 4.93
C ALA A 118 9.25 9.85 4.45
N CYS A 119 8.07 9.61 5.02
CA CYS A 119 6.91 10.49 4.86
C CYS A 119 7.05 11.66 5.82
N LEU A 120 7.46 12.80 5.30
CA LEU A 120 7.60 14.02 6.09
C LEU A 120 6.19 14.54 6.41
N THR A 121 5.76 14.37 7.65
CA THR A 121 4.41 14.70 8.11
C THR A 121 4.39 15.76 9.20
N ALA A 122 3.19 16.05 9.71
CA ALA A 122 2.94 16.99 10.79
C ALA A 122 3.35 18.42 10.40
N PHE A 123 3.19 18.73 9.13
CA PHE A 123 3.16 20.10 8.65
C PHE A 123 1.81 20.77 8.98
N ASP A 124 0.99 20.27 9.91
CA ASP A 124 -0.31 20.86 10.26
C ASP A 124 -0.23 22.36 10.60
N TRP A 125 0.92 22.82 11.09
CA TRP A 125 1.21 24.22 11.39
C TRP A 125 1.33 25.08 10.11
N VAL A 126 1.60 24.47 8.96
CA VAL A 126 1.70 25.12 7.65
C VAL A 126 0.36 25.36 7.00
N ARG A 127 -0.76 24.74 7.44
CA ARG A 127 -2.06 24.88 6.76
C ARG A 127 -2.42 26.35 6.54
N ASP A 128 -2.06 27.19 7.50
CA ASP A 128 -2.31 28.62 7.53
C ASP A 128 -1.00 29.45 7.57
N HIS A 129 0.15 28.84 7.28
CA HIS A 129 1.52 29.39 7.42
C HIS A 129 1.88 29.89 8.83
N GLU A 130 1.07 29.56 9.83
CA GLU A 130 1.26 30.05 11.20
C GLU A 130 2.56 29.47 11.80
N GLY A 131 3.40 30.34 12.37
CA GLY A 131 4.67 29.93 12.98
C GLY A 131 5.87 29.86 12.03
N PHE A 132 5.70 30.11 10.73
CA PHE A 132 6.84 30.28 9.81
C PHE A 132 7.38 31.71 9.81
N LYS A 133 8.71 31.85 9.72
CA LYS A 133 9.32 33.19 9.56
C LYS A 133 9.29 33.60 8.09
N ASP A 134 9.58 32.67 7.18
CA ASP A 134 9.49 32.84 5.73
C ASP A 134 9.15 31.48 5.10
N PHE A 135 7.85 31.20 4.92
CA PHE A 135 7.35 29.84 4.67
C PHE A 135 8.06 29.11 3.51
N PRO A 136 8.04 29.60 2.25
CA PRO A 136 8.67 28.88 1.16
C PRO A 136 10.18 28.70 1.37
N LYS A 137 10.86 29.73 1.87
CA LYS A 137 12.31 29.70 2.07
C LYS A 137 12.75 28.75 3.18
N ASP A 138 11.99 28.72 4.27
CA ASP A 138 12.27 27.89 5.43
C ASP A 138 12.02 26.40 5.11
N VAL A 139 10.96 26.10 4.37
CA VAL A 139 10.68 24.74 3.85
C VAL A 139 11.72 24.29 2.83
N GLU A 140 12.11 25.15 1.89
CA GLU A 140 13.16 24.85 0.91
C GLU A 140 14.51 24.56 1.61
N ARG A 141 14.87 25.39 2.61
CA ARG A 141 16.07 25.16 3.43
C ARG A 141 16.01 23.79 4.12
N TYR A 142 14.88 23.47 4.75
CA TYR A 142 14.69 22.17 5.41
C TYR A 142 14.88 21.00 4.44
N GLY A 143 14.19 21.02 3.30
CA GLY A 143 14.31 19.97 2.28
C GLY A 143 15.73 19.79 1.78
N LYS A 144 16.46 20.89 1.59
CA LYS A 144 17.87 20.86 1.18
C LYS A 144 18.76 20.19 2.22
N VAL A 145 18.67 20.58 3.48
CA VAL A 145 19.50 20.00 4.56
C VAL A 145 19.15 18.54 4.80
N PHE A 146 17.86 18.18 4.76
CA PHE A 146 17.41 16.78 4.85
C PHE A 146 18.03 15.92 3.75
N ALA A 147 17.88 16.34 2.49
CA ALA A 147 18.36 15.57 1.33
C ALA A 147 19.88 15.45 1.28
N GLN A 148 20.61 16.52 1.68
CA GLN A 148 22.07 16.49 1.81
C GLN A 148 22.53 15.50 2.87
N THR A 149 21.81 15.42 3.99
CA THR A 149 22.19 14.61 5.14
C THR A 149 21.86 13.13 4.93
N PHE A 150 20.60 12.86 4.59
CA PHE A 150 20.04 11.50 4.61
C PHE A 150 19.96 10.83 3.25
N GLY A 151 20.04 11.60 2.16
CA GLY A 151 19.89 11.05 0.82
C GLY A 151 21.09 10.27 0.31
N PRO A 152 20.95 9.56 -0.82
CA PRO A 152 22.00 8.72 -1.38
C PRO A 152 23.33 9.48 -1.57
N GLY A 153 24.39 8.98 -0.94
CA GLY A 153 25.73 9.59 -0.98
C GLY A 153 25.96 10.76 0.01
N GLY A 154 24.97 11.09 0.84
CA GLY A 154 25.13 12.00 1.97
C GLY A 154 25.97 11.40 3.11
N PRO A 155 26.24 12.16 4.20
CA PRO A 155 26.97 11.68 5.36
C PRO A 155 26.23 10.58 6.13
N HIS A 156 24.90 10.52 6.06
CA HIS A 156 24.06 9.49 6.70
C HIS A 156 23.05 8.91 5.69
N PRO A 157 23.48 8.19 4.64
CA PRO A 157 22.65 7.86 3.47
C PRO A 157 21.64 6.72 3.75
N VAL A 158 20.69 6.97 4.65
CA VAL A 158 19.74 5.99 5.19
C VAL A 158 18.32 6.16 4.66
N VAL A 159 18.04 7.20 3.88
CA VAL A 159 16.72 7.46 3.27
C VAL A 159 16.84 7.45 1.74
N GLU A 160 16.01 6.63 1.09
CA GLU A 160 15.98 6.51 -0.36
C GLU A 160 15.01 7.50 -1.00
N ALA A 161 13.80 7.62 -0.43
CA ALA A 161 12.77 8.51 -0.90
C ALA A 161 12.16 9.35 0.22
N VAL A 162 11.61 10.49 -0.18
CA VAL A 162 10.83 11.36 0.68
C VAL A 162 9.43 11.50 0.11
N GLU A 163 8.43 11.32 0.95
CA GLU A 163 7.04 11.64 0.67
C GLU A 163 6.65 12.96 1.34
N MET A 164 5.91 13.80 0.63
CA MET A 164 5.58 15.16 1.04
C MET A 164 4.17 15.24 1.63
N GLU A 165 4.08 15.12 2.95
CA GLU A 165 2.85 14.98 3.72
C GLU A 165 2.06 13.70 3.40
N ASN A 166 1.17 13.28 4.31
CA ASN A 166 0.46 12.00 4.23
C ASN A 166 -0.89 12.12 3.48
N GLU A 167 -1.87 12.72 4.14
CA GLU A 167 -3.26 12.83 3.70
C GLU A 167 -3.79 14.27 3.89
N PRO A 168 -3.20 15.27 3.20
CA PRO A 168 -3.55 16.67 3.43
C PRO A 168 -4.87 17.07 2.78
N GLY A 169 -5.80 16.14 2.48
CA GLY A 169 -7.03 16.40 1.73
C GLY A 169 -7.85 17.58 2.26
N SER A 170 -7.91 17.74 3.59
CA SER A 170 -8.60 18.86 4.25
C SER A 170 -7.96 20.26 4.04
N TRP A 171 -6.72 20.34 3.56
CA TRP A 171 -6.04 21.61 3.32
C TRP A 171 -6.51 22.28 2.02
N PRO A 172 -6.36 23.60 1.87
CA PRO A 172 -6.44 24.23 0.56
C PRO A 172 -5.41 23.61 -0.42
N THR A 173 -5.82 23.32 -1.66
CA THR A 173 -4.94 22.66 -2.64
C THR A 173 -3.72 23.53 -3.00
N ASP A 174 -3.92 24.84 -3.14
CA ASP A 174 -2.84 25.80 -3.40
C ASP A 174 -1.79 25.82 -2.28
N ARG A 175 -2.20 25.66 -1.02
CA ARG A 175 -1.28 25.55 0.13
C ARG A 175 -0.44 24.28 0.08
N TYR A 176 -1.06 23.15 -0.27
CA TYR A 176 -0.29 21.92 -0.50
C TYR A 176 0.72 22.12 -1.63
N VAL A 177 0.32 22.73 -2.74
CA VAL A 177 1.21 22.98 -3.88
C VAL A 177 2.37 23.91 -3.50
N GLU A 178 2.14 24.93 -2.67
CA GLU A 178 3.17 25.82 -2.16
C GLU A 178 4.19 25.07 -1.28
N LEU A 179 3.72 24.25 -0.34
CA LEU A 179 4.56 23.36 0.48
C LEU A 179 5.39 22.42 -0.41
N PHE A 180 4.70 21.68 -1.28
CA PHE A 180 5.31 20.68 -2.16
C PHE A 180 6.40 21.31 -3.03
N THR A 181 6.10 22.45 -3.66
CA THR A 181 7.05 23.12 -4.56
C THR A 181 8.31 23.57 -3.81
N ALA A 182 8.15 24.19 -2.64
CA ALA A 182 9.27 24.64 -1.82
C ALA A 182 10.12 23.45 -1.33
N LEU A 183 9.48 22.42 -0.78
CA LEU A 183 10.17 21.26 -0.23
C LEU A 183 10.88 20.47 -1.32
N ALA A 184 10.22 20.23 -2.46
CA ALA A 184 10.80 19.51 -3.58
C ALA A 184 11.99 20.26 -4.19
N THR A 185 11.88 21.58 -4.33
CA THR A 185 12.99 22.43 -4.79
C THR A 185 14.19 22.30 -3.86
N GLY A 186 13.96 22.35 -2.54
CA GLY A 186 14.98 22.12 -1.53
C GLY A 186 15.66 20.77 -1.67
N ILE A 187 14.87 19.69 -1.72
CA ILE A 187 15.37 18.31 -1.85
C ILE A 187 16.20 18.15 -3.13
N ARG A 188 15.72 18.65 -4.27
CA ARG A 188 16.46 18.59 -5.55
C ARG A 188 17.78 19.35 -5.48
N ALA A 189 17.79 20.52 -4.85
CA ALA A 189 19.01 21.31 -4.66
C ALA A 189 20.00 20.65 -3.68
N GLY A 190 19.49 19.89 -2.71
CA GLY A 190 20.30 19.18 -1.72
C GLY A 190 20.88 17.88 -2.25
N ASN A 191 20.05 17.05 -2.89
CA ASN A 191 20.43 15.78 -3.47
C ASN A 191 19.51 15.38 -4.64
N PRO A 192 19.95 15.54 -5.90
CA PRO A 192 19.12 15.21 -7.07
C PRO A 192 18.88 13.70 -7.25
N LYS A 193 19.52 12.83 -6.46
CA LYS A 193 19.31 11.37 -6.52
C LYS A 193 18.25 10.87 -5.53
N MET A 194 17.86 11.66 -4.54
CA MET A 194 16.81 11.30 -3.59
C MET A 194 15.47 11.32 -4.30
N LYS A 195 14.70 10.23 -4.19
CA LYS A 195 13.38 10.16 -4.83
C LYS A 195 12.37 11.04 -4.08
N ILE A 196 11.46 11.65 -4.83
CA ILE A 196 10.39 12.48 -4.30
C ILE A 196 9.04 11.86 -4.67
N ALA A 197 8.24 11.58 -3.64
CA ALA A 197 6.85 11.16 -3.74
C ALA A 197 5.89 12.28 -3.31
N THR A 198 4.77 12.37 -4.00
CA THR A 198 3.66 13.25 -3.62
C THR A 198 2.97 12.74 -2.36
N CYS A 199 2.09 13.54 -1.75
CA CYS A 199 1.12 13.00 -0.80
C CYS A 199 0.15 12.06 -1.52
N THR A 200 -0.82 11.52 -0.78
CA THR A 200 -1.92 10.77 -1.36
C THR A 200 -2.70 11.60 -2.38
N MET A 201 -2.68 11.14 -3.64
CA MET A 201 -3.37 11.75 -4.78
C MET A 201 -4.55 10.89 -5.25
N SER A 202 -5.50 11.55 -5.90
CA SER A 202 -6.67 10.96 -6.54
C SER A 202 -6.77 11.40 -8.00
N ALA A 203 -6.91 10.43 -8.90
CA ALA A 203 -7.37 10.67 -10.27
C ALA A 203 -8.90 10.72 -10.38
N GLU A 204 -9.60 10.36 -9.31
CA GLU A 204 -11.05 10.46 -9.18
C GLU A 204 -11.44 11.78 -8.47
N THR A 205 -12.70 11.90 -8.05
CA THR A 205 -13.09 12.95 -7.11
C THR A 205 -12.40 12.67 -5.76
N PRO A 206 -11.49 13.53 -5.29
CA PRO A 206 -10.80 13.33 -4.03
C PRO A 206 -11.79 13.40 -2.86
N ASP A 207 -11.53 12.61 -1.82
CA ASP A 207 -12.23 12.73 -0.55
C ASP A 207 -11.50 13.68 0.42
N GLN A 208 -11.80 13.61 1.72
CA GLN A 208 -11.20 14.49 2.74
C GLN A 208 -9.72 14.20 3.04
N TRP A 209 -9.16 13.11 2.51
CA TRP A 209 -7.78 12.65 2.75
C TRP A 209 -6.88 12.86 1.53
N GLU A 210 -7.46 12.85 0.33
CA GLU A 210 -6.73 12.86 -0.94
C GLU A 210 -6.60 14.28 -1.53
N LYS A 211 -5.54 14.53 -2.31
CA LYS A 211 -5.44 15.69 -3.21
C LYS A 211 -5.79 15.30 -4.65
N PRO A 212 -6.37 16.20 -5.46
CA PRO A 212 -6.55 15.93 -6.88
C PRO A 212 -5.19 15.87 -7.59
N ILE A 213 -4.95 14.85 -8.41
CA ILE A 213 -3.70 14.70 -9.17
C ILE A 213 -3.39 15.90 -10.08
N GLN A 214 -4.42 16.66 -10.50
CA GLN A 214 -4.27 17.89 -11.27
C GLN A 214 -3.46 18.96 -10.52
N ALA A 215 -3.38 18.88 -9.19
CA ALA A 215 -2.66 19.86 -8.37
C ALA A 215 -1.14 19.91 -8.66
N ILE A 216 -0.57 18.82 -9.20
CA ILE A 216 0.86 18.69 -9.45
C ILE A 216 1.23 18.76 -10.94
N GLU A 217 0.26 19.05 -11.82
CA GLU A 217 0.54 19.28 -13.24
C GLU A 217 1.44 20.51 -13.43
N GLY A 218 2.43 20.38 -14.32
CA GLY A 218 3.48 21.37 -14.52
C GLY A 218 4.63 21.31 -13.50
N LEU A 219 4.55 20.41 -12.50
CA LEU A 219 5.60 20.17 -11.51
C LEU A 219 6.34 18.84 -11.73
N GLU A 220 6.22 18.22 -12.91
CA GLU A 220 6.73 16.87 -13.19
C GLU A 220 8.25 16.74 -13.05
N ALA A 221 9.00 17.85 -13.15
CA ALA A 221 10.45 17.87 -12.89
C ALA A 221 10.80 17.74 -11.40
N LEU A 222 9.85 17.97 -10.51
CA LEU A 222 10.06 18.02 -9.06
C LEU A 222 9.75 16.69 -8.35
N TYR A 223 9.11 15.73 -9.02
CA TYR A 223 8.80 14.42 -8.42
C TYR A 223 9.14 13.23 -9.32
N ASP A 224 9.28 12.08 -8.66
CA ASP A 224 9.59 10.79 -9.28
C ASP A 224 8.43 9.81 -9.11
N VAL A 225 7.61 9.99 -8.08
CA VAL A 225 6.58 9.06 -7.64
C VAL A 225 5.27 9.81 -7.44
N ILE A 226 4.18 9.25 -7.95
CA ILE A 226 2.82 9.65 -7.60
C ILE A 226 2.28 8.62 -6.61
N ASN A 227 1.83 9.11 -5.47
CA ASN A 227 1.36 8.28 -4.37
C ASN A 227 -0.18 8.22 -4.31
N MET A 228 -0.73 7.12 -3.79
CA MET A 228 -2.14 6.95 -3.44
C MET A 228 -2.32 6.05 -2.22
N HIS A 229 -3.41 6.24 -1.50
CA HIS A 229 -3.90 5.32 -0.49
C HIS A 229 -5.15 4.64 -1.01
N THR A 230 -5.32 3.38 -0.69
CA THR A 230 -6.56 2.68 -1.04
C THR A 230 -6.87 1.61 -0.01
N TYR A 231 -8.14 1.53 0.37
CA TYR A 231 -8.58 0.55 1.33
C TYR A 231 -9.88 -0.14 0.89
N SER A 232 -9.95 -1.46 1.13
CA SER A 232 -11.02 -2.33 0.64
C SER A 232 -12.27 -2.24 1.52
N PHE A 233 -12.94 -1.09 1.50
CA PHE A 233 -14.24 -0.92 2.14
C PHE A 233 -15.33 -1.67 1.39
N ALA A 234 -16.21 -2.36 2.12
CA ALA A 234 -17.45 -2.88 1.56
C ALA A 234 -18.29 -1.73 1.00
N LYS A 235 -19.14 -2.01 0.00
CA LYS A 235 -20.02 -1.00 -0.58
C LYS A 235 -20.97 -0.46 0.49
N GLY A 236 -20.89 0.84 0.78
CA GLY A 236 -21.64 1.47 1.87
C GLY A 236 -21.06 1.23 3.26
N GLY A 237 -19.94 0.52 3.36
CA GLY A 237 -19.21 0.23 4.60
C GLY A 237 -18.30 1.36 5.07
N GLY A 238 -18.47 2.59 4.57
CA GLY A 238 -17.74 3.76 5.05
C GLY A 238 -18.12 4.14 6.49
N TRP A 239 -17.78 5.37 6.90
CA TRP A 239 -18.20 5.87 8.22
C TRP A 239 -19.71 5.65 8.45
N PRO A 240 -20.13 5.20 9.64
CA PRO A 240 -19.32 4.89 10.82
C PRO A 240 -18.86 3.42 10.92
N GLY A 241 -19.23 2.56 9.96
CA GLY A 241 -19.03 1.13 10.09
C GLY A 241 -17.62 0.65 9.75
N PHE A 242 -16.97 1.33 8.81
CA PHE A 242 -15.63 0.99 8.32
C PHE A 242 -15.45 -0.49 7.95
N GLU A 243 -16.53 -1.12 7.48
CA GLU A 243 -16.56 -2.54 7.13
C GLU A 243 -15.60 -2.82 5.98
N ARG A 244 -14.67 -3.75 6.21
CA ARG A 244 -13.72 -4.21 5.19
C ARG A 244 -14.27 -5.43 4.44
N THR A 245 -13.87 -5.56 3.19
CA THR A 245 -14.15 -6.74 2.36
C THR A 245 -12.91 -7.23 1.65
N TYR A 246 -12.99 -8.41 1.02
CA TYR A 246 -11.89 -8.98 0.26
C TYR A 246 -11.51 -8.09 -0.95
N PRO A 247 -10.24 -8.05 -1.36
CA PRO A 247 -9.73 -7.04 -2.29
C PRO A 247 -10.28 -7.14 -3.72
N GLU A 248 -10.84 -8.29 -4.10
CA GLU A 248 -11.45 -8.56 -5.40
C GLU A 248 -12.96 -8.26 -5.43
N ALA A 249 -13.55 -7.76 -4.33
CA ALA A 249 -14.99 -7.56 -4.26
C ALA A 249 -15.45 -6.59 -5.36
N PRO A 250 -16.51 -6.92 -6.11
CA PRO A 250 -16.93 -6.09 -7.23
C PRO A 250 -17.51 -4.76 -6.74
N GLY A 251 -17.16 -3.67 -7.44
CA GLY A 251 -17.77 -2.36 -7.24
C GLY A 251 -17.33 -1.61 -5.98
N ILE A 252 -16.15 -1.93 -5.45
CA ILE A 252 -15.48 -1.15 -4.39
C ILE A 252 -14.39 -0.27 -5.01
N ARG A 253 -14.05 0.86 -4.35
CA ARG A 253 -12.99 1.78 -4.82
C ARG A 253 -11.60 1.14 -4.88
N TYR A 254 -11.36 0.05 -4.15
CA TYR A 254 -10.02 -0.48 -3.87
C TYR A 254 -9.06 -0.54 -5.08
N LEU A 255 -9.34 -1.44 -6.03
CA LEU A 255 -8.55 -1.54 -7.27
C LEU A 255 -8.92 -0.45 -8.28
N GLN A 256 -10.13 0.11 -8.20
CA GLN A 256 -10.60 1.19 -9.09
C GLN A 256 -9.75 2.44 -8.95
N THR A 257 -9.34 2.80 -7.72
CA THR A 257 -8.44 3.93 -7.45
C THR A 257 -7.08 3.72 -8.11
N VAL A 258 -6.53 2.51 -8.05
CA VAL A 258 -5.25 2.19 -8.71
C VAL A 258 -5.39 2.24 -10.23
N ASP A 259 -6.45 1.65 -10.77
CA ASP A 259 -6.71 1.59 -12.21
C ASP A 259 -6.99 3.00 -12.78
N ALA A 260 -7.65 3.87 -12.00
CA ALA A 260 -7.86 5.27 -12.36
C ALA A 260 -6.55 6.07 -12.42
N MET A 261 -5.66 5.89 -11.44
CA MET A 261 -4.34 6.53 -11.43
C MET A 261 -3.46 6.05 -12.59
N LEU A 262 -3.52 4.76 -12.91
CA LEU A 262 -2.85 4.18 -14.08
C LEU A 262 -3.35 4.80 -15.39
N ALA A 263 -4.67 4.89 -15.57
CA ALA A 263 -5.29 5.51 -16.72
C ALA A 263 -4.92 7.00 -16.82
N TYR A 264 -4.90 7.71 -15.69
CA TYR A 264 -4.47 9.10 -15.65
C TYR A 264 -3.02 9.25 -16.11
N ARG A 265 -2.08 8.51 -15.50
CA ARG A 265 -0.66 8.54 -15.90
C ARG A 265 -0.49 8.23 -17.39
N GLN A 266 -1.21 7.24 -17.91
CA GLN A 266 -1.16 6.88 -19.33
C GLN A 266 -1.64 8.01 -20.25
N ALA A 267 -2.67 8.75 -19.85
CA ALA A 267 -3.22 9.87 -20.60
C ALA A 267 -2.36 11.15 -20.56
N HIS A 268 -1.38 11.24 -19.65
CA HIS A 268 -0.55 12.44 -19.45
C HIS A 268 0.93 12.14 -19.72
N PRO A 269 1.44 12.45 -20.94
CA PRO A 269 2.80 12.09 -21.35
C PRO A 269 3.93 12.56 -20.43
N ALA A 270 3.76 13.71 -19.76
CA ALA A 270 4.73 14.24 -18.81
C ALA A 270 4.88 13.37 -17.54
N MET A 271 3.98 12.42 -17.32
CA MET A 271 3.98 11.51 -16.17
C MET A 271 4.37 10.07 -16.54
N HIS A 272 4.70 9.78 -17.81
CA HIS A 272 5.00 8.40 -18.27
C HIS A 272 6.22 7.76 -17.59
N ASP A 273 7.17 8.58 -17.13
CA ASP A 273 8.37 8.16 -16.40
C ASP A 273 8.15 8.04 -14.88
N LYS A 274 6.98 8.44 -14.37
CA LYS A 274 6.71 8.51 -12.93
C LYS A 274 6.29 7.14 -12.40
N GLU A 275 6.86 6.76 -11.27
CA GLU A 275 6.43 5.59 -10.53
C GLU A 275 5.05 5.84 -9.90
N LEU A 276 4.27 4.77 -9.71
CA LEU A 276 3.03 4.80 -8.94
C LEU A 276 3.18 3.92 -7.71
N TRP A 277 2.97 4.46 -6.51
CA TRP A 277 3.04 3.72 -5.26
C TRP A 277 1.68 3.71 -4.56
N VAL A 278 1.38 2.60 -3.89
CA VAL A 278 0.29 2.53 -2.91
C VAL A 278 0.94 2.57 -1.54
N THR A 279 1.02 3.73 -0.89
CA THR A 279 1.72 3.83 0.42
C THR A 279 0.87 3.45 1.61
N GLU A 280 -0.43 3.26 1.44
CA GLU A 280 -1.27 2.65 2.46
C GLU A 280 -2.37 1.79 1.87
N PHE A 281 -2.43 0.56 2.39
CA PHE A 281 -3.60 -0.32 2.32
C PHE A 281 -3.56 -1.24 3.54
N GLY A 282 -4.71 -1.72 4.01
CA GLY A 282 -4.70 -2.55 5.21
C GLY A 282 -6.08 -2.95 5.69
N TYR A 283 -6.08 -3.71 6.78
CA TYR A 283 -7.27 -4.30 7.38
C TYR A 283 -7.09 -4.35 8.90
N ASP A 284 -8.16 -4.02 9.62
CA ASP A 284 -8.21 -4.14 11.07
C ASP A 284 -8.70 -5.52 11.49
N ALA A 285 -7.97 -6.17 12.38
CA ALA A 285 -8.37 -7.43 13.00
C ALA A 285 -8.16 -7.34 14.50
N ALA A 286 -9.24 -7.10 15.24
CA ALA A 286 -9.24 -7.04 16.69
C ALA A 286 -9.62 -8.40 17.30
N THR A 287 -9.14 -8.67 18.52
CA THR A 287 -9.54 -9.89 19.22
C THR A 287 -11.02 -9.86 19.64
N PRO A 288 -11.63 -11.04 19.88
CA PRO A 288 -12.97 -11.09 20.48
C PRO A 288 -13.10 -10.34 21.81
N GLU A 289 -12.00 -10.17 22.56
CA GLU A 289 -12.00 -9.41 23.82
C GLU A 289 -12.13 -7.91 23.57
N ALA A 290 -11.31 -7.35 22.67
CA ALA A 290 -11.36 -5.93 22.30
C ALA A 290 -12.74 -5.54 21.74
N LEU A 291 -13.40 -6.45 21.03
CA LEU A 291 -14.72 -6.20 20.46
C LEU A 291 -15.85 -6.10 21.48
N LYS A 292 -15.66 -6.52 22.73
CA LYS A 292 -16.67 -6.33 23.78
C LYS A 292 -16.92 -4.86 24.12
N THR A 293 -15.93 -3.99 23.86
CA THR A 293 -15.99 -2.55 24.18
C THR A 293 -15.95 -1.67 22.94
N ALA A 294 -15.93 -2.26 21.74
CA ALA A 294 -15.96 -1.55 20.49
C ALA A 294 -17.31 -0.84 20.25
N ASP A 295 -17.31 0.18 19.38
CA ASP A 295 -18.56 0.68 18.82
C ASP A 295 -19.24 -0.47 18.05
N PRO A 296 -20.49 -0.84 18.37
CA PRO A 296 -21.19 -1.94 17.71
C PRO A 296 -21.42 -1.73 16.21
N LYS A 297 -21.24 -0.51 15.70
CA LYS A 297 -21.29 -0.21 14.26
C LYS A 297 -20.01 -0.62 13.55
N TRP A 298 -18.88 -0.68 14.24
CA TRP A 298 -17.60 -1.04 13.64
C TRP A 298 -17.55 -2.53 13.32
N ILE A 299 -17.20 -2.86 12.07
CA ILE A 299 -17.15 -4.24 11.58
C ILE A 299 -15.70 -4.55 11.16
N PRO A 300 -14.87 -5.12 12.04
CA PRO A 300 -13.50 -5.50 11.71
C PRO A 300 -13.46 -6.80 10.91
N SER A 301 -12.28 -7.09 10.35
CA SER A 301 -11.95 -8.42 9.84
C SER A 301 -11.51 -9.35 10.97
N THR A 302 -11.47 -10.65 10.71
CA THR A 302 -10.78 -11.63 11.57
C THR A 302 -9.28 -11.68 11.26
N ASP A 303 -8.46 -12.18 12.21
CA ASP A 303 -7.02 -12.37 11.96
C ASP A 303 -6.74 -13.23 10.70
N GLN A 304 -7.59 -14.22 10.41
CA GLN A 304 -7.46 -15.03 9.19
C GLN A 304 -7.80 -14.23 7.92
N GLN A 305 -8.87 -13.42 7.94
CA GLN A 305 -9.22 -12.55 6.82
C GLN A 305 -8.13 -11.51 6.56
N GLN A 306 -7.59 -10.87 7.60
CA GLN A 306 -6.46 -9.95 7.47
C GLN A 306 -5.28 -10.63 6.76
N ALA A 307 -4.91 -11.84 7.19
CA ALA A 307 -3.82 -12.59 6.57
C ALA A 307 -4.06 -12.89 5.08
N GLN A 308 -5.25 -13.41 4.74
CA GLN A 308 -5.63 -13.73 3.37
C GLN A 308 -5.67 -12.49 2.48
N TRP A 309 -6.33 -11.44 2.95
CA TRP A 309 -6.59 -10.25 2.16
C TRP A 309 -5.33 -9.41 1.94
N LEU A 310 -4.40 -9.36 2.90
CA LEU A 310 -3.10 -8.72 2.68
C LEU A 310 -2.29 -9.41 1.58
N VAL A 311 -2.17 -10.75 1.62
CA VAL A 311 -1.43 -11.49 0.58
C VAL A 311 -2.10 -11.34 -0.78
N ARG A 312 -3.44 -11.44 -0.85
CA ARG A 312 -4.21 -11.24 -2.09
C ARG A 312 -4.05 -9.82 -2.64
N SER A 313 -4.04 -8.81 -1.77
CA SER A 313 -3.81 -7.41 -2.16
C SER A 313 -2.46 -7.22 -2.82
N PHE A 314 -1.37 -7.74 -2.23
CA PHE A 314 -0.05 -7.69 -2.86
C PHE A 314 -0.02 -8.36 -4.24
N LEU A 315 -0.68 -9.51 -4.40
CA LEU A 315 -0.74 -10.22 -5.68
C LEU A 315 -1.52 -9.41 -6.74
N LEU A 316 -2.65 -8.80 -6.37
CA LEU A 316 -3.46 -7.95 -7.26
C LEU A 316 -2.74 -6.66 -7.64
N PHE A 317 -1.96 -6.10 -6.73
CA PHE A 317 -1.15 -4.93 -7.01
C PHE A 317 0.08 -5.26 -7.86
N ALA A 318 0.72 -6.42 -7.68
CA ALA A 318 1.85 -6.85 -8.50
C ALA A 318 1.48 -7.06 -9.98
N GLU A 319 0.22 -7.41 -10.25
CA GLU A 319 -0.33 -7.50 -11.60
C GLU A 319 -0.46 -6.12 -12.26
N ARG A 320 -0.83 -5.10 -11.48
CA ARG A 320 -0.95 -3.71 -11.92
C ARG A 320 0.41 -3.07 -12.18
N ASP A 321 0.41 -1.96 -12.92
CA ASP A 321 1.64 -1.25 -13.26
C ASP A 321 2.08 -0.22 -12.21
N ILE A 322 2.12 -0.69 -10.96
CA ILE A 322 2.62 0.06 -9.82
C ILE A 322 3.96 -0.50 -9.33
N ASN A 323 4.74 0.32 -8.64
CA ASN A 323 6.15 0.04 -8.35
C ASN A 323 6.38 -0.43 -6.92
N ARG A 324 5.55 -0.01 -5.96
CA ARG A 324 5.60 -0.40 -4.55
C ARG A 324 4.20 -0.36 -3.92
N ALA A 325 4.00 -1.21 -2.92
CA ALA A 325 2.80 -1.21 -2.09
C ALA A 325 3.20 -1.38 -0.61
N TYR A 326 2.65 -0.56 0.28
CA TYR A 326 2.99 -0.55 1.70
C TYR A 326 1.75 -0.86 2.52
N LEU A 327 1.83 -1.97 3.25
CA LEU A 327 0.76 -2.35 4.15
C LEU A 327 0.76 -1.44 5.38
N TYR A 328 -0.43 -1.03 5.81
CA TYR A 328 -0.69 -0.42 7.10
C TYR A 328 -1.23 -1.55 8.00
N TRP A 329 -0.56 -2.00 9.07
CA TRP A 329 0.47 -1.35 9.90
C TRP A 329 1.45 -2.38 10.52
N PHE A 330 2.55 -1.95 11.14
CA PHE A 330 3.52 -2.88 11.73
C PHE A 330 3.03 -3.57 13.01
N ASP A 331 2.70 -2.80 14.05
CA ASP A 331 2.28 -3.29 15.38
C ASP A 331 1.01 -2.57 15.87
N ASP A 332 0.06 -3.33 16.42
CA ASP A 332 -1.12 -2.78 17.07
C ASP A 332 -1.19 -3.07 18.57
N LYS A 333 -2.02 -2.31 19.29
CA LYS A 333 -2.32 -2.51 20.72
C LYS A 333 -3.70 -3.14 20.93
N ASP A 334 -4.18 -3.90 19.94
CA ASP A 334 -5.53 -4.49 19.92
C ASP A 334 -6.65 -3.47 20.15
N GLY A 335 -6.54 -2.31 19.50
CA GLY A 335 -7.52 -1.24 19.59
C GLY A 335 -8.90 -1.66 19.07
N ASN A 336 -9.94 -1.07 19.64
CA ASN A 336 -11.34 -1.43 19.40
C ASN A 336 -12.05 -0.49 18.39
N SER A 337 -11.28 0.12 17.49
CA SER A 337 -11.77 1.08 16.51
C SER A 337 -11.00 0.96 15.20
N PHE A 338 -11.52 1.65 14.17
CA PHE A 338 -10.83 1.84 12.89
C PHE A 338 -9.35 2.22 13.09
N HIS A 339 -8.44 1.53 12.38
CA HIS A 339 -6.99 1.60 12.52
C HIS A 339 -6.39 1.19 13.87
N GLY A 340 -7.20 0.83 14.86
CA GLY A 340 -6.74 0.40 16.18
C GLY A 340 -6.13 -1.00 16.21
N ALA A 341 -6.41 -1.83 15.20
CA ALA A 341 -5.99 -3.24 15.15
C ALA A 341 -5.42 -3.65 13.78
N SER A 342 -4.77 -2.71 13.09
CA SER A 342 -4.23 -2.87 11.73
C SER A 342 -2.85 -3.57 11.67
N GLY A 343 -2.22 -3.84 12.82
CA GLY A 343 -0.86 -4.39 12.88
C GLY A 343 -0.77 -5.77 12.23
N ILE A 344 0.41 -6.14 11.72
CA ILE A 344 0.76 -7.54 11.44
C ILE A 344 1.35 -8.23 12.69
N THR A 345 1.77 -7.44 13.68
CA THR A 345 2.01 -7.85 15.06
C THR A 345 0.99 -7.17 15.99
N ARG A 346 0.82 -7.73 17.18
CA ARG A 346 0.02 -7.19 18.28
C ARG A 346 0.87 -7.20 19.54
N ASN A 347 1.17 -6.03 20.08
CA ASN A 347 2.12 -5.86 21.18
C ASN A 347 3.46 -6.58 20.91
N GLY A 348 4.02 -6.42 19.72
CA GLY A 348 5.26 -7.05 19.26
C GLY A 348 5.13 -8.55 18.95
N THR A 349 3.97 -9.16 19.19
CA THR A 349 3.75 -10.59 18.94
C THR A 349 3.18 -10.80 17.53
N PRO A 350 3.79 -11.66 16.68
CA PRO A 350 3.27 -11.95 15.35
C PRO A 350 1.81 -12.44 15.32
N LYS A 351 0.98 -11.77 14.51
CA LYS A 351 -0.38 -12.24 14.14
C LYS A 351 -0.31 -13.20 12.94
N PRO A 352 -1.40 -13.93 12.63
CA PRO A 352 -1.51 -14.68 11.38
C PRO A 352 -1.07 -13.92 10.12
N ALA A 353 -1.37 -12.62 10.06
CA ALA A 353 -0.97 -11.74 8.96
C ALA A 353 0.56 -11.64 8.79
N PHE A 354 1.34 -11.57 9.88
CA PHE A 354 2.80 -11.56 9.80
C PHE A 354 3.33 -12.82 9.10
N TYR A 355 2.86 -13.99 9.50
CA TYR A 355 3.31 -15.25 8.93
C TYR A 355 2.93 -15.38 7.45
N ALA A 356 1.76 -14.87 7.08
CA ALA A 356 1.27 -14.88 5.70
C ALA A 356 2.14 -13.99 4.79
N VAL A 357 2.41 -12.75 5.22
CA VAL A 357 3.27 -11.81 4.48
C VAL A 357 4.71 -12.32 4.42
N ARG A 358 5.26 -12.87 5.52
CA ARG A 358 6.57 -13.53 5.55
C ARG A 358 6.66 -14.71 4.58
N HIS A 359 5.62 -15.54 4.52
CA HIS A 359 5.60 -16.64 3.57
C HIS A 359 5.57 -16.13 2.12
N LEU A 360 4.72 -15.14 1.80
CA LEU A 360 4.71 -14.52 0.46
C LEU A 360 6.09 -14.00 0.07
N GLN A 361 6.75 -13.25 0.96
CA GLN A 361 8.08 -12.70 0.75
C GLN A 361 9.13 -13.80 0.55
N THR A 362 9.08 -14.87 1.33
CA THR A 362 10.02 -16.00 1.18
C THR A 362 9.77 -16.79 -0.11
N ALA A 363 8.50 -16.99 -0.46
CA ALA A 363 8.09 -17.79 -1.61
C ALA A 363 8.36 -17.06 -2.94
N LEU A 364 8.00 -15.78 -3.03
CA LEU A 364 8.00 -15.01 -4.27
C LEU A 364 8.94 -13.80 -4.26
N GLY A 365 9.66 -13.51 -3.17
CA GLY A 365 10.52 -12.32 -3.06
C GLY A 365 11.54 -12.15 -4.20
N ALA A 366 12.09 -13.25 -4.72
CA ALA A 366 13.02 -13.26 -5.85
C ALA A 366 12.33 -13.36 -7.23
N TYR A 367 11.00 -13.34 -7.27
CA TYR A 367 10.20 -13.39 -8.48
C TYR A 367 9.56 -12.03 -8.73
N ARG A 368 9.14 -11.80 -9.98
CA ARG A 368 8.31 -10.68 -10.39
C ARG A 368 7.09 -11.20 -11.13
N PHE A 369 6.01 -10.43 -11.11
CA PHE A 369 4.84 -10.73 -11.90
C PHE A 369 5.21 -10.82 -13.39
N ASP A 370 4.65 -11.81 -14.08
CA ASP A 370 4.88 -12.06 -15.51
C ASP A 370 3.57 -11.92 -16.29
N LYS A 371 2.53 -12.66 -15.89
CA LYS A 371 1.22 -12.61 -16.56
C LYS A 371 0.09 -13.18 -15.70
N VAL A 372 -1.13 -12.79 -16.06
CA VAL A 372 -2.36 -13.46 -15.62
C VAL A 372 -2.50 -14.79 -16.37
N VAL A 373 -2.68 -15.90 -15.64
CA VAL A 373 -3.05 -17.20 -16.22
C VAL A 373 -4.58 -17.33 -16.27
N THR A 374 -5.24 -16.98 -15.17
CA THR A 374 -6.69 -16.76 -15.11
C THR A 374 -7.01 -15.76 -13.99
N ALA A 375 -8.07 -14.97 -14.16
CA ALA A 375 -8.55 -14.02 -13.15
C ALA A 375 -10.07 -13.90 -13.31
N GLN A 376 -10.81 -14.61 -12.46
CA GLN A 376 -12.26 -14.60 -12.48
C GLN A 376 -12.81 -14.42 -11.07
N VAL A 377 -13.44 -13.27 -10.82
CA VAL A 377 -14.09 -12.94 -9.55
C VAL A 377 -15.13 -14.01 -9.21
N GLY A 378 -15.13 -14.47 -7.96
CA GLY A 378 -16.00 -15.55 -7.49
C GLY A 378 -15.58 -16.96 -7.90
N GLU A 379 -14.57 -17.11 -8.78
CA GLU A 379 -14.09 -18.42 -9.23
C GLU A 379 -12.64 -18.68 -8.79
N VAL A 380 -11.66 -18.26 -9.58
CA VAL A 380 -10.25 -18.56 -9.35
C VAL A 380 -9.35 -17.54 -10.02
N TYR A 381 -8.28 -17.22 -9.31
CA TYR A 381 -7.17 -16.42 -9.78
C TYR A 381 -5.93 -17.32 -9.82
N ALA A 382 -5.16 -17.20 -10.89
CA ALA A 382 -3.85 -17.80 -11.02
C ALA A 382 -2.92 -16.81 -11.73
N TYR A 383 -1.90 -16.33 -11.02
CA TYR A 383 -0.91 -15.38 -11.54
C TYR A 383 0.43 -16.08 -11.69
N GLN A 384 1.08 -15.85 -12.83
CA GLN A 384 2.42 -16.34 -13.10
C GLN A 384 3.47 -15.33 -12.66
N PHE A 385 4.49 -15.84 -11.99
CA PHE A 385 5.67 -15.13 -11.55
C PHE A 385 6.92 -15.80 -12.12
N VAL A 386 7.93 -15.00 -12.42
CA VAL A 386 9.21 -15.48 -12.98
C VAL A 386 10.39 -14.86 -12.22
N ASN A 387 11.41 -15.65 -11.92
CA ASN A 387 12.67 -15.13 -11.35
C ASN A 387 13.69 -14.80 -12.44
N ASP A 388 14.87 -14.31 -12.06
CA ASP A 388 15.94 -13.96 -13.01
C ASP A 388 16.53 -15.19 -13.74
N ASP A 389 16.51 -16.35 -13.09
CA ASP A 389 16.90 -17.66 -13.67
C ASP A 389 15.82 -18.30 -14.55
N LYS A 390 14.71 -17.58 -14.80
CA LYS A 390 13.55 -18.06 -15.58
C LYS A 390 12.78 -19.24 -14.96
N HIS A 391 12.96 -19.48 -13.66
CA HIS A 391 12.07 -20.35 -12.91
C HIS A 391 10.68 -19.73 -12.81
N VAL A 392 9.66 -20.58 -12.93
CA VAL A 392 8.26 -20.16 -12.95
C VAL A 392 7.58 -20.62 -11.68
N ALA A 393 6.83 -19.70 -11.07
CA ALA A 393 5.92 -19.98 -9.97
C ALA A 393 4.52 -19.45 -10.31
N TRP A 394 3.47 -20.12 -9.81
CA TRP A 394 2.10 -19.64 -9.85
C TRP A 394 1.61 -19.34 -8.44
N ALA A 395 0.93 -18.21 -8.24
CA ALA A 395 0.11 -17.94 -7.07
C ALA A 395 -1.36 -18.16 -7.43
N ILE A 396 -2.06 -19.03 -6.71
CA ILE A 396 -3.41 -19.49 -7.06
C ILE A 396 -4.33 -19.37 -5.85
N TRP A 397 -5.49 -18.73 -6.00
CA TRP A 397 -6.48 -18.58 -4.92
C TRP A 397 -7.90 -18.44 -5.47
N SER A 398 -8.89 -18.61 -4.60
CA SER A 398 -10.31 -18.52 -4.91
C SER A 398 -10.94 -17.42 -4.04
N PRO A 399 -11.44 -16.30 -4.62
CA PRO A 399 -12.02 -15.20 -3.88
C PRO A 399 -13.50 -15.45 -3.58
N THR A 400 -13.79 -16.54 -2.87
CA THR A 400 -15.17 -17.03 -2.66
C THR A 400 -15.85 -16.50 -1.41
N SER A 401 -15.18 -15.67 -0.58
CA SER A 401 -15.69 -15.21 0.72
C SER A 401 -16.16 -16.33 1.65
N GLY A 402 -15.67 -17.56 1.41
CA GLY A 402 -16.13 -18.80 2.03
C GLY A 402 -14.98 -19.77 2.23
N LYS A 403 -15.02 -20.53 3.33
CA LYS A 403 -13.92 -21.38 3.82
C LYS A 403 -13.68 -22.67 3.04
N GLU A 404 -14.48 -22.97 2.03
CA GLU A 404 -14.38 -24.25 1.33
C GLU A 404 -13.31 -24.21 0.26
N THR A 405 -12.29 -25.06 0.41
CA THR A 405 -11.39 -25.38 -0.70
C THR A 405 -12.14 -26.24 -1.70
N SER A 406 -11.86 -26.02 -2.98
CA SER A 406 -12.46 -26.82 -4.05
C SER A 406 -11.41 -27.16 -5.09
N LYS A 407 -11.61 -28.31 -5.74
CA LYS A 407 -10.75 -28.74 -6.83
C LYS A 407 -10.94 -27.80 -8.02
N ARG A 408 -9.84 -27.28 -8.55
CA ARG A 408 -9.79 -26.46 -9.78
C ARG A 408 -8.78 -27.05 -10.74
N VAL A 409 -9.02 -26.82 -12.03
CA VAL A 409 -8.09 -27.16 -13.11
C VAL A 409 -7.62 -25.86 -13.73
N ILE A 410 -6.35 -25.52 -13.53
CA ILE A 410 -5.76 -24.28 -14.06
C ILE A 410 -5.08 -24.59 -15.39
N PRO A 411 -5.54 -24.03 -16.52
CA PRO A 411 -4.98 -24.34 -17.83
C PRO A 411 -3.55 -23.82 -18.00
N GLY A 412 -2.79 -24.41 -18.92
CA GLY A 412 -1.51 -23.83 -19.37
C GLY A 412 -0.32 -24.06 -18.44
N ALA A 413 -0.33 -25.13 -17.65
CA ALA A 413 0.79 -25.48 -16.76
C ALA A 413 2.13 -25.54 -17.53
N PRO A 414 3.17 -24.78 -17.11
CA PRO A 414 4.42 -24.68 -17.86
C PRO A 414 5.29 -25.93 -17.77
N GLY A 415 4.98 -26.84 -16.84
CA GLY A 415 5.71 -28.07 -16.59
C GLY A 415 5.14 -28.83 -15.40
N LYS A 416 5.89 -29.81 -14.88
CA LYS A 416 5.53 -30.53 -13.65
C LYS A 416 5.79 -29.65 -12.42
N PRO A 417 4.88 -29.63 -11.42
CA PRO A 417 5.15 -29.02 -10.12
C PRO A 417 6.37 -29.67 -9.48
N ALA A 418 7.34 -28.85 -9.09
CA ALA A 418 8.48 -29.25 -8.27
C ALA A 418 8.10 -29.23 -6.77
N ARG A 419 7.33 -28.24 -6.35
CA ARG A 419 6.72 -28.14 -5.02
C ARG A 419 5.49 -27.23 -5.08
N ALA A 420 4.59 -27.39 -4.12
CA ALA A 420 3.48 -26.47 -3.91
C ALA A 420 3.19 -26.32 -2.42
N GLU A 421 2.90 -25.09 -2.00
CA GLU A 421 2.76 -24.70 -0.59
C GLU A 421 1.54 -23.81 -0.40
N ARG A 422 0.77 -24.05 0.65
CA ARG A 422 -0.32 -23.16 1.07
C ARG A 422 0.23 -22.01 1.90
N MET A 423 -0.34 -20.81 1.74
CA MET A 423 -0.04 -19.66 2.59
C MET A 423 -0.02 -20.07 4.07
N ALA A 424 1.02 -19.65 4.80
CA ALA A 424 1.19 -20.00 6.20
C ALA A 424 0.61 -18.89 7.07
N ILE A 425 -0.12 -19.25 8.11
CA ILE A 425 -0.73 -18.29 9.07
C ILE A 425 -0.21 -18.46 10.50
N ALA A 426 0.85 -19.25 10.65
CA ALA A 426 1.54 -19.53 11.91
C ALA A 426 3.02 -19.78 11.62
N ASP A 427 3.83 -19.86 12.67
CA ASP A 427 5.24 -20.20 12.52
C ASP A 427 5.43 -21.66 12.06
N GLY A 428 6.60 -21.94 11.49
CA GLY A 428 6.96 -23.26 10.97
C GLY A 428 6.82 -23.39 9.46
N LYS A 429 6.94 -24.64 8.99
CA LYS A 429 6.96 -24.97 7.56
C LYS A 429 5.55 -24.83 6.95
N PRO A 430 5.39 -24.17 5.79
CA PRO A 430 4.12 -24.13 5.08
C PRO A 430 3.57 -25.53 4.76
N GLU A 431 2.25 -25.68 4.76
CA GLU A 431 1.56 -26.91 4.37
C GLU A 431 1.87 -27.23 2.90
N ALA A 432 2.34 -28.46 2.64
CA ALA A 432 2.55 -28.93 1.27
C ALA A 432 1.22 -29.26 0.60
N VAL A 433 1.01 -28.75 -0.61
CA VAL A 433 -0.21 -28.98 -1.40
C VAL A 433 0.08 -29.98 -2.51
N VAL A 434 -0.76 -30.99 -2.65
CA VAL A 434 -0.67 -31.94 -3.76
C VAL A 434 -1.26 -31.32 -5.02
N CYS A 435 -0.46 -31.23 -6.07
CA CYS A 435 -0.88 -30.76 -7.40
C CYS A 435 -0.55 -31.81 -8.45
N GLN A 436 -1.41 -31.97 -9.46
CA GLN A 436 -1.18 -32.90 -10.56
C GLN A 436 -1.41 -32.23 -11.90
N VAL A 437 -0.47 -32.38 -12.83
CA VAL A 437 -0.68 -31.94 -14.22
C VAL A 437 -1.42 -33.04 -14.98
N THR A 438 -2.54 -32.66 -15.58
CA THR A 438 -3.37 -33.46 -16.47
C THR A 438 -3.33 -32.84 -17.88
N PRO A 439 -3.86 -33.52 -18.91
CA PRO A 439 -3.99 -32.91 -20.24
C PRO A 439 -4.81 -31.61 -20.26
N ALA A 440 -5.70 -31.41 -19.27
CA ALA A 440 -6.53 -30.21 -19.16
C ALA A 440 -5.82 -29.04 -18.44
N GLY A 441 -4.84 -29.32 -17.59
CA GLY A 441 -4.13 -28.30 -16.82
C GLY A 441 -3.58 -28.81 -15.49
N LEU A 442 -3.35 -27.90 -14.56
CA LEU A 442 -2.96 -28.19 -13.19
C LEU A 442 -4.19 -28.42 -12.31
N ASP A 443 -4.39 -29.65 -11.86
CA ASP A 443 -5.34 -30.00 -10.81
C ASP A 443 -4.78 -29.55 -9.45
N VAL A 444 -5.51 -28.70 -8.74
CA VAL A 444 -5.13 -28.18 -7.42
C VAL A 444 -6.36 -27.88 -6.56
N ASN A 445 -6.27 -28.12 -5.24
CA ASN A 445 -7.30 -27.72 -4.27
C ASN A 445 -7.01 -26.32 -3.75
N VAL A 446 -7.88 -25.37 -4.07
CA VAL A 446 -7.70 -23.94 -3.76
C VAL A 446 -8.91 -23.38 -3.02
N GLY A 447 -8.64 -22.45 -2.12
CA GLY A 447 -9.63 -21.67 -1.37
C GLY A 447 -9.14 -20.23 -1.23
N GLU A 448 -9.54 -19.55 -0.17
CA GLU A 448 -9.12 -18.16 0.07
C GLU A 448 -7.65 -18.02 0.46
N ASP A 449 -7.05 -19.07 1.01
CA ASP A 449 -5.61 -19.14 1.29
C ASP A 449 -4.85 -19.41 -0.02
N PRO A 450 -4.00 -18.47 -0.48
CA PRO A 450 -3.24 -18.67 -1.71
C PRO A 450 -2.33 -19.90 -1.64
N VAL A 451 -2.22 -20.58 -2.78
CA VAL A 451 -1.29 -21.70 -3.00
C VAL A 451 -0.21 -21.24 -3.97
N PHE A 452 1.05 -21.40 -3.57
CA PHE A 452 2.21 -21.12 -4.40
C PHE A 452 2.74 -22.41 -5.00
N VAL A 453 2.70 -22.53 -6.33
CA VAL A 453 3.13 -23.72 -7.09
C VAL A 453 4.38 -23.38 -7.87
N PHE A 454 5.48 -24.08 -7.62
CA PHE A 454 6.76 -23.87 -8.29
C PHE A 454 6.98 -25.00 -9.28
N PHE A 455 7.37 -24.67 -10.51
CA PHE A 455 7.52 -25.64 -11.58
C PHE A 455 8.98 -26.03 -11.78
N ALA A 456 9.20 -27.30 -12.15
CA ALA A 456 10.53 -27.75 -12.53
C ALA A 456 11.00 -26.99 -13.78
N ALA A 457 12.29 -26.64 -13.81
CA ALA A 457 12.91 -26.04 -14.99
C ALA A 457 12.69 -26.94 -16.21
N LYS A 458 12.39 -26.33 -17.37
CA LYS A 458 12.36 -27.06 -18.63
C LYS A 458 13.79 -27.53 -18.91
N LYS A 459 13.97 -28.84 -19.03
CA LYS A 459 15.24 -29.44 -19.43
C LYS A 459 15.57 -29.14 -20.88
#